data_AF-A0A3C0ZXC6-F1
#
_entry.id   AF-A0A3C0ZXC6-F1
#
_cell.length_a   1.000
_cell.length_b   1.000
_cell.length_c   1.000
_cell.angle_alpha   90.00
_cell.angle_beta   90.00
_cell.angle_gamma   90.00
#
_symmetry.space_group_name_H-M   'P 1'
#
loop_
_entity.id
_entity.type
_entity.pdbx_description
1 polymer ?
#
loop_
_entity_poly.entity_id
_entity_poly.type
_entity_poly.pdbx_seq_one_letter_code
_entity_poly.pdbx_strand_id
1 'polypeptide(L)'
;YNILPHYNAVKNDVVDGLRLMEDITYPDSFGKTFYAIVDGTYLLQTEGSAVIHGEAYRIHDGIFEQICVRGKAFSLTDGELIPKPESPVSLQAGM
;
A
#
# COMPACT_ATOMS: atom_id res chain seq x y z
N TYR A 1 9.11 3.06 -7.64
CA TYR A 1 7.93 3.54 -6.88
C TYR A 1 8.39 4.42 -5.73
N ASN A 2 7.66 5.48 -5.38
CA ASN A 2 7.96 6.28 -4.19
C ASN A 2 7.21 5.68 -2.99
N ILE A 3 7.96 5.08 -2.06
CA ILE A 3 7.38 4.41 -0.89
C ILE A 3 7.54 5.31 0.33
N LEU A 4 6.46 5.55 1.06
CA LEU A 4 6.47 6.18 2.38
C LEU A 4 6.33 5.06 3.43
N PRO A 5 7.44 4.60 4.04
CA PRO A 5 7.40 3.56 5.04
C PRO A 5 6.83 4.07 6.37
N HIS A 6 6.45 3.15 7.26
CA HIS A 6 6.04 3.45 8.63
C HIS A 6 4.89 4.46 8.72
N TYR A 7 3.97 4.48 7.75
CA TYR A 7 2.90 5.50 7.67
C TYR A 7 2.10 5.63 8.97
N ASN A 8 1.81 4.49 9.63
CA ASN A 8 1.10 4.48 10.91
C ASN A 8 1.84 5.21 12.04
N ALA A 9 3.17 5.34 11.97
CA ALA A 9 3.98 6.03 12.97
C ALA A 9 3.99 7.54 12.76
N VAL A 10 3.96 8.00 11.51
CA VAL A 10 4.18 9.42 11.14
C VAL A 10 2.94 10.16 10.65
N LYS A 11 1.82 9.47 10.41
CA LYS A 11 0.63 10.07 9.77
C LYS A 11 -0.01 11.24 10.52
N ASN A 12 0.29 11.39 11.82
CA ASN A 12 -0.23 12.45 12.67
C ASN A 12 0.86 13.47 13.07
N ASP A 13 2.05 13.37 12.49
CA ASP A 13 3.16 14.24 12.86
C ASP A 13 2.90 15.68 12.39
N VAL A 14 3.46 16.62 13.16
CA VAL A 14 3.47 18.04 12.84
C VAL A 14 4.92 18.48 12.72
N VAL A 15 5.26 19.07 11.57
CA VAL A 15 6.60 19.59 11.26
C VAL A 15 6.46 21.08 11.02
N ASP A 16 7.19 21.88 11.79
CA ASP A 16 7.14 23.36 11.73
C ASP A 16 5.72 23.95 11.82
N GLY A 17 4.85 23.30 12.60
CA GLY A 17 3.46 23.71 12.80
C GLY A 17 2.50 23.29 11.69
N LEU A 18 2.96 22.56 10.67
CA LEU A 18 2.15 22.02 9.58
C LEU A 18 1.95 20.51 9.75
N ARG A 19 0.75 20.00 9.47
CA ARG A 19 0.50 18.56 9.49
C ARG A 19 1.24 17.90 8.34
N LEU A 20 2.09 16.92 8.68
CA LEU A 20 3.00 16.27 7.74
C LEU A 20 2.26 15.71 6.51
N MET A 21 1.09 15.13 6.72
CA MET A 21 0.34 14.50 5.64
C MET A 21 -0.49 15.53 4.87
N GLU A 22 -1.41 16.19 5.54
CA GLU A 22 -2.43 17.00 4.88
C GLU A 22 -1.93 18.35 4.35
N ASP A 23 -0.99 18.98 5.06
CA ASP A 23 -0.53 20.32 4.73
C ASP A 23 0.76 20.29 3.88
N ILE A 24 1.47 19.14 3.85
CA ILE A 24 2.74 18.97 3.13
C ILE A 24 2.66 17.83 2.10
N THR A 25 2.51 16.58 2.55
CA THR A 25 2.69 15.40 1.68
C THR A 25 1.61 15.28 0.59
N TYR A 26 0.35 15.57 0.91
CA TYR A 26 -0.74 15.49 -0.06
C TYR A 26 -0.59 16.58 -1.15
N PRO A 27 -0.39 17.87 -0.83
CA PRO A 27 -0.06 18.90 -1.83
C PRO A 27 1.20 18.60 -2.63
N ASP A 28 2.20 17.97 -2.03
CA ASP A 28 3.39 17.58 -2.76
C ASP A 28 3.08 16.53 -3.83
N SER A 29 2.07 15.68 -3.65
CA SER A 29 1.76 14.58 -4.58
C SER A 29 1.23 15.01 -5.97
N PHE A 30 1.07 16.29 -6.26
CA PHE A 30 0.68 16.72 -7.61
C PHE A 30 1.74 16.35 -8.65
N GLY A 31 1.35 15.51 -9.61
CA GLY A 31 2.25 14.99 -10.64
C GLY A 31 3.19 13.86 -10.19
N LYS A 32 3.03 13.34 -8.96
CA LYS A 32 3.77 12.15 -8.47
C LYS A 32 2.91 11.28 -7.56
N THR A 33 3.12 9.97 -7.62
CA THR A 33 2.41 9.03 -6.75
C THR A 33 3.32 8.57 -5.61
N PHE A 34 2.82 8.63 -4.39
CA PHE A 34 3.40 7.97 -3.21
C PHE A 34 2.55 6.78 -2.79
N TYR A 35 3.21 5.72 -2.35
CA TYR A 35 2.57 4.56 -1.74
C TYR A 35 2.96 4.50 -0.27
N ALA A 36 2.00 4.86 0.59
CA ALA A 36 2.18 4.85 2.03
C ALA A 36 1.87 3.45 2.57
N ILE A 37 2.87 2.83 3.20
CA ILE A 37 2.77 1.48 3.75
C ILE A 37 2.91 1.53 5.28
N VAL A 38 2.12 0.73 5.98
CA VAL A 38 2.21 0.59 7.44
C VAL A 38 3.22 -0.48 7.83
N ASP A 39 3.56 -0.53 9.12
CA ASP A 39 4.43 -1.58 9.66
C ASP A 39 3.85 -2.99 9.38
N GLY A 40 4.72 -3.91 8.97
CA GLY A 40 4.36 -5.27 8.57
C GLY A 40 3.91 -5.39 7.11
N THR A 41 3.81 -4.28 6.37
CA THR A 41 3.62 -4.27 4.91
C THR A 41 4.99 -4.25 4.21
N TYR A 42 5.10 -4.94 3.07
CA TYR A 42 6.30 -4.90 2.23
C TYR A 42 5.96 -4.84 0.75
N LEU A 43 6.90 -4.31 -0.05
CA LEU A 43 6.88 -4.35 -1.51
C LEU A 43 7.82 -5.46 -1.97
N LEU A 44 7.28 -6.44 -2.71
CA LEU A 44 8.06 -7.44 -3.42
C LEU A 44 8.17 -7.02 -4.89
N GLN A 45 9.37 -6.73 -5.35
CA GLN A 45 9.64 -6.40 -6.74
C GLN A 45 10.47 -7.52 -7.39
N THR A 46 9.95 -8.08 -8.48
CA THR A 46 10.62 -9.06 -9.34
C THR A 46 10.69 -8.53 -10.77
N GLU A 47 11.26 -9.30 -11.69
CA GLU A 47 11.22 -8.95 -13.11
C GLU A 47 9.76 -8.80 -13.59
N GLY A 48 9.41 -7.62 -14.08
CA GLY A 48 8.07 -7.30 -14.59
C GLY A 48 6.96 -7.13 -13.56
N SER A 49 7.20 -7.35 -12.25
CA SER A 49 6.14 -7.30 -11.23
C SER A 49 6.56 -6.54 -9.99
N ALA A 50 5.63 -5.77 -9.44
CA ALA A 50 5.78 -5.09 -8.16
C ALA A 50 4.49 -5.22 -7.36
N VAL A 51 4.56 -5.92 -6.23
CA VAL A 51 3.39 -6.29 -5.43
C VAL A 51 3.55 -5.81 -4.00
N ILE A 52 2.58 -5.04 -3.52
CA ILE A 52 2.46 -4.73 -2.09
C ILE A 52 1.73 -5.87 -1.39
N HIS A 53 2.31 -6.39 -0.32
CA HIS A 53 1.67 -7.34 0.60
C HIS A 53 1.42 -6.65 1.94
N GLY A 54 0.16 -6.51 2.33
CA GLY A 54 -0.23 -5.83 3.56
C GLY A 54 -1.10 -4.59 3.31
N GLU A 55 -1.31 -3.82 4.36
CA GLU A 55 -2.14 -2.61 4.33
C GLU A 55 -1.35 -1.44 3.71
N ALA A 56 -1.96 -0.76 2.74
CA ALA A 56 -1.33 0.32 2.01
C ALA A 56 -2.32 1.33 1.44
N TYR A 57 -1.81 2.54 1.24
CA TYR A 57 -2.55 3.69 0.75
C TYR A 57 -1.81 4.32 -0.43
N ARG A 58 -2.56 4.89 -1.37
CA ARG A 58 -2.04 5.67 -2.48
C ARG A 58 -2.30 7.15 -2.22
N ILE A 59 -1.27 7.96 -2.42
CA ILE A 59 -1.34 9.42 -2.39
C ILE A 59 -0.95 9.94 -3.77
N HIS A 60 -1.86 10.67 -4.42
CA HIS A 60 -1.64 11.25 -5.75
C HIS A 60 -2.56 12.45 -5.95
N ASP A 61 -2.06 13.52 -6.56
CA ASP A 61 -2.84 14.73 -6.89
C ASP A 61 -3.69 15.26 -5.71
N GLY A 62 -3.13 15.19 -4.50
CA GLY A 62 -3.78 15.61 -3.26
C GLY A 62 -4.79 14.60 -2.68
N ILE A 63 -5.04 13.48 -3.35
CA ILE A 63 -5.98 12.43 -2.94
C ILE A 63 -5.25 11.38 -2.09
N PHE A 64 -5.88 10.99 -0.98
CA PHE A 64 -5.45 9.85 -0.14
C PHE A 64 -6.52 8.75 -0.18
N GLU A 65 -6.13 7.55 -0.60
CA GLU A 65 -7.04 6.41 -0.71
C GLU A 65 -6.38 5.10 -0.22
N GLN A 66 -7.16 4.22 0.41
CA GLN A 66 -6.69 2.89 0.76
C GLN A 66 -6.76 1.98 -0.47
N ILE A 67 -5.64 1.39 -0.86
CA ILE A 67 -5.55 0.50 -2.03
C ILE A 67 -5.44 -0.97 -1.64
N CYS A 68 -4.99 -1.26 -0.42
CA CYS A 68 -4.85 -2.62 0.06
C CYS A 68 -5.09 -2.69 1.57
N VAL A 69 -5.73 -3.77 2.02
CA VAL A 69 -5.97 -4.06 3.43
C VAL A 69 -5.05 -5.18 3.92
N ARG A 70 -4.90 -5.30 5.24
CA ARG A 70 -4.07 -6.33 5.86
C ARG A 70 -4.46 -7.74 5.38
N GLY A 71 -3.45 -8.57 5.07
CA GLY A 71 -3.63 -9.95 4.60
C GLY A 71 -4.12 -10.07 3.15
N LYS A 72 -4.08 -8.99 2.38
CA LYS A 72 -4.27 -8.95 0.93
C LYS A 72 -2.98 -8.50 0.24
N ALA A 73 -2.97 -8.56 -1.08
CA ALA A 73 -1.90 -8.07 -1.91
C ALA A 73 -2.45 -7.21 -3.06
N PHE A 74 -1.67 -6.26 -3.54
CA PHE A 74 -2.03 -5.33 -4.61
C PHE A 74 -0.88 -5.21 -5.60
N SER A 75 -1.16 -5.40 -6.89
CA SER A 75 -0.20 -5.23 -7.98
C SER A 75 -0.06 -3.74 -8.31
N LEU A 76 1.14 -3.19 -8.10
CA LEU A 76 1.49 -1.85 -8.55
C LEU A 76 1.78 -1.80 -10.05
N THR A 77 2.04 -2.94 -10.68
CA THR A 77 2.20 -3.02 -12.14
C THR A 77 0.84 -2.92 -12.83
N ASP A 78 -0.15 -3.65 -12.34
CA ASP A 78 -1.45 -3.81 -12.99
C ASP A 78 -2.52 -2.88 -12.40
N GLY A 79 -2.28 -2.33 -11.21
CA GLY A 79 -3.20 -1.41 -10.54
C GLY A 79 -4.42 -2.08 -9.89
N GLU A 80 -4.30 -3.36 -9.50
CA GLU A 80 -5.42 -4.15 -8.99
C GLU A 80 -5.06 -5.03 -7.78
N LEU A 81 -6.08 -5.46 -7.02
CA LEU A 81 -5.93 -6.41 -5.93
C LEU A 81 -5.64 -7.82 -6.48
N ILE A 82 -4.65 -8.49 -5.89
CA ILE A 82 -4.35 -9.87 -6.23
C ILE A 82 -5.33 -10.79 -5.49
N PRO A 83 -6.09 -11.64 -6.20
CA PRO A 83 -6.98 -12.60 -5.57
C PRO A 83 -6.17 -13.56 -4.69
N LYS A 84 -6.75 -13.94 -3.54
CA LYS A 84 -6.16 -15.03 -2.76
C LYS A 84 -6.19 -16.30 -3.64
N PRO A 85 -5.12 -17.10 -3.68
CA PRO A 85 -5.21 -18.41 -4.30
C PRO A 85 -6.36 -19.17 -3.63
N GLU A 86 -7.20 -19.81 -4.44
CA GLU A 86 -8.24 -20.67 -3.92
C GLU A 86 -7.58 -21.71 -3.01
N SER A 87 -8.08 -21.84 -1.78
CA SER A 87 -7.56 -22.86 -0.87
C SER A 87 -7.65 -24.21 -1.59
N PRO A 88 -6.58 -25.01 -1.64
CA PRO A 88 -6.68 -26.34 -2.22
C PRO A 88 -7.80 -27.06 -1.48
N VAL A 89 -8.86 -27.39 -2.23
CA VAL A 89 -9.97 -28.20 -1.74
C VAL A 89 -9.35 -29.37 -0.99
N SER A 90 -9.65 -29.50 0.29
CA SER A 90 -9.15 -30.61 1.10
C SER A 90 -9.48 -31.89 0.35
N LEU A 91 -8.45 -32.63 -0.08
CA LEU A 91 -8.61 -33.99 -0.56
C LEU A 91 -9.39 -34.72 0.54
N GLN A 92 -10.69 -34.95 0.31
CA GLN A 92 -11.46 -35.87 1.12
C GLN A 92 -10.79 -37.23 0.88
N ALA A 93 -9.94 -37.62 1.84
CA ALA A 93 -9.46 -38.97 1.96
C ALA A 93 -10.71 -39.85 2.07
N GLY A 94 -10.90 -40.71 1.08
CA GLY A 94 -12.01 -41.63 1.03
C GLY A 94 -12.03 -42.54 2.26
N MET A 95 -13.25 -42.86 2.70
CA MET A 95 -13.59 -44.09 3.40
C MET A 95 -14.85 -44.64 2.76
#